data_AF-A0A7Y3V5B3-F1
#
_entry.id   AF-A0A7Y3V5B3-F1
#
_cell.length_a   1.000
_cell.length_b   1.000
_cell.length_c   1.000
_cell.angle_alpha   90.00
_cell.angle_beta   90.00
_cell.angle_gamma   90.00
#
_symmetry.space_group_name_H-M   'P 1'
#
loop_
_entity.id
_entity.type
_entity.pdbx_description
1 polymer ?
#
loop_
_entity_poly.entity_id
_entity_poly.type
_entity_poly.pdbx_seq_one_letter_code
_entity_poly.pdbx_strand_id
1 'polypeptide(L)'
;MGELIMSNNLKTTVTELLAIFRGSLLAIIPWLEKAKIKWKEGESYDDWDNITESIYANLVCSSLTGEVVSEYGIAKYNFNYNDYTSMSFIEVKNKDNSEKKFAFVAFQSNFSPLDSVKVAELDKTNKVVRYTNLKFDNLEFVFVKNINGKKEVIDSIEVAL
;
A
#
# COMPACT_ATOMS: atom_id res chain seq x y z
N MET A 1 -12.93 40.61 16.19
CA MET A 1 -13.24 39.29 16.74
C MET A 1 -12.97 38.28 15.64
N GLY A 2 -11.88 37.53 15.74
CA GLY A 2 -11.55 36.50 14.76
C GLY A 2 -12.38 35.25 15.02
N GLU A 3 -13.11 34.80 14.01
CA GLU A 3 -13.70 33.47 14.02
C GLU A 3 -12.58 32.44 13.88
N LEU A 4 -12.48 31.56 14.88
CA LEU A 4 -11.71 30.33 14.83
C LEU A 4 -12.33 29.45 13.74
N ILE A 5 -11.69 29.35 12.58
CA ILE A 5 -11.95 28.27 11.63
C ILE A 5 -11.47 27.00 12.33
N MET A 6 -12.39 26.21 12.87
CA MET A 6 -12.12 24.85 13.30
C MET A 6 -11.76 24.03 12.06
N SER A 7 -10.48 23.89 11.77
CA SER A 7 -9.98 22.88 10.86
C SER A 7 -10.30 21.52 11.47
N ASN A 8 -11.31 20.83 10.96
CA ASN A 8 -11.56 19.43 11.27
C ASN A 8 -10.40 18.62 10.70
N ASN A 9 -9.32 18.45 11.46
CA ASN A 9 -8.21 17.59 11.06
C ASN A 9 -8.72 16.13 11.09
N LEU A 10 -9.12 15.62 9.94
CA LEU A 10 -9.43 14.20 9.75
C LEU A 10 -8.12 13.42 9.87
N LYS A 11 -8.04 12.55 10.87
CA LYS A 11 -6.94 11.58 10.99
C LYS A 11 -7.36 10.29 10.32
N THR A 12 -6.48 9.72 9.49
CA THR A 12 -6.66 8.36 8.97
C THR A 12 -5.39 7.55 9.18
N THR A 13 -5.56 6.24 9.36
CA THR A 13 -4.43 5.30 9.50
C THR A 13 -3.97 4.80 8.14
N VAL A 14 -2.73 4.31 8.06
CA VAL A 14 -2.24 3.63 6.85
C VAL A 14 -3.07 2.38 6.55
N THR A 15 -3.59 1.72 7.59
CA THR A 15 -4.50 0.57 7.44
C THR A 15 -5.82 0.96 6.76
N GLU A 16 -6.46 2.05 7.20
CA GLU A 16 -7.66 2.58 6.56
C GLU A 16 -7.40 3.01 5.11
N LEU A 17 -6.27 3.65 4.86
CA LEU A 17 -5.86 4.07 3.52
C LEU A 17 -5.75 2.88 2.56
N LEU A 18 -5.15 1.78 3.01
CA LEU A 18 -5.02 0.54 2.24
C LEU A 18 -6.36 -0.18 2.08
N ALA A 19 -7.25 -0.10 3.08
CA ALA A 19 -8.62 -0.61 2.97
C ALA A 19 -9.44 0.17 1.94
N ILE A 20 -9.31 1.50 1.90
CA ILE A 20 -9.93 2.37 0.88
C ILE A 20 -9.40 2.00 -0.49
N PHE A 21 -8.08 1.91 -0.66
CA PHE A 21 -7.46 1.49 -1.91
C PHE A 21 -7.99 0.12 -2.38
N ARG A 22 -8.02 -0.89 -1.49
CA ARG A 22 -8.62 -2.20 -1.78
C ARG A 22 -10.06 -2.08 -2.22
N GLY A 23 -10.87 -1.27 -1.52
CA GLY A 23 -12.27 -1.01 -1.87
C GLY A 23 -12.42 -0.38 -3.25
N SER A 24 -11.56 0.58 -3.61
CA SER A 24 -11.53 1.19 -4.94
C SER A 24 -11.23 0.16 -6.03
N LEU A 25 -10.24 -0.72 -5.81
CA LEU A 25 -9.94 -1.80 -6.76
C LEU A 25 -11.13 -2.76 -6.93
N LEU A 26 -11.75 -3.18 -5.83
CA LEU A 26 -12.96 -4.02 -5.87
C LEU A 26 -14.11 -3.37 -6.64
N ALA A 27 -14.28 -2.06 -6.51
CA ALA A 27 -15.33 -1.31 -7.18
C ALA A 27 -15.13 -1.20 -8.70
N ILE A 28 -13.88 -1.13 -9.18
CA ILE A 28 -13.60 -1.01 -10.62
C ILE A 28 -13.55 -2.35 -11.35
N ILE A 29 -13.27 -3.46 -10.66
CA ILE A 29 -13.16 -4.80 -11.26
C ILE A 29 -14.32 -5.13 -12.22
N PRO A 30 -15.61 -4.96 -11.85
CA PRO A 30 -16.72 -5.29 -12.75
C PRO A 30 -16.74 -4.45 -14.04
N TRP A 31 -16.18 -3.25 -14.02
CA TRP A 31 -16.09 -2.37 -15.18
C TRP A 31 -14.89 -2.73 -16.07
N LEU A 32 -13.77 -3.10 -15.48
CA LEU A 32 -12.61 -3.60 -16.20
C LEU A 32 -12.92 -4.93 -16.92
N GLU A 33 -13.69 -5.82 -16.28
CA GLU A 33 -14.16 -7.05 -16.91
C GLU A 33 -15.04 -6.78 -18.15
N LYS A 34 -15.91 -5.77 -18.10
CA LYS A 34 -16.70 -5.33 -19.27
C LYS A 34 -15.81 -4.77 -20.38
N ALA A 35 -14.74 -4.07 -20.01
CA ALA A 35 -13.72 -3.58 -20.93
C ALA A 35 -12.73 -4.67 -21.41
N LYS A 36 -12.93 -5.94 -21.01
CA LYS A 36 -12.05 -7.08 -21.33
C LYS A 36 -10.63 -6.96 -20.77
N ILE A 37 -10.44 -6.14 -19.75
CA ILE A 37 -9.18 -6.06 -18.99
C ILE A 37 -9.22 -7.15 -17.93
N LYS A 38 -8.24 -8.06 -17.99
CA LYS A 38 -8.09 -9.14 -17.02
C LYS A 38 -7.38 -8.63 -15.78
N TRP A 39 -7.88 -9.01 -14.60
CA TRP A 39 -7.35 -8.60 -13.30
C TRP A 39 -6.80 -9.77 -12.47
N LYS A 40 -7.00 -11.00 -12.93
CA LYS A 40 -6.52 -12.21 -12.25
C LYS A 40 -5.03 -12.42 -12.50
N GLU A 41 -4.31 -12.80 -11.45
CA GLU A 41 -2.88 -13.08 -11.51
C GLU A 41 -2.57 -14.11 -12.59
N GLY A 42 -1.51 -13.87 -13.38
CA GLY A 42 -1.10 -14.72 -14.50
C GLY A 42 -1.91 -14.51 -15.79
N GLU A 43 -2.99 -13.75 -15.75
CA GLU A 43 -3.75 -13.35 -16.94
C GLU A 43 -3.77 -11.83 -17.17
N SER A 44 -3.53 -11.05 -16.11
CA SER A 44 -3.47 -9.59 -16.14
C SER A 44 -2.24 -9.12 -16.89
N TYR A 45 -2.47 -8.38 -17.98
CA TYR A 45 -1.46 -7.69 -18.77
C TYR A 45 -1.32 -6.24 -18.29
N ASP A 46 -0.29 -5.54 -18.78
CA ASP A 46 0.16 -4.17 -18.44
C ASP A 46 -0.96 -3.17 -18.09
N ASP A 47 -2.15 -3.26 -18.71
CA ASP A 47 -3.30 -2.40 -18.41
C ASP A 47 -3.75 -2.45 -16.95
N TRP A 48 -3.88 -3.64 -16.36
CA TRP A 48 -4.29 -3.79 -14.95
C TRP A 48 -3.24 -3.21 -14.01
N ASP A 49 -1.97 -3.52 -14.24
CA ASP A 49 -0.88 -3.01 -13.42
C ASP A 49 -0.79 -1.47 -13.51
N ASN A 50 -0.93 -0.91 -14.71
CA ASN A 50 -0.93 0.54 -14.92
C ASN A 50 -2.10 1.24 -14.20
N ILE A 51 -3.31 0.67 -14.28
CA ILE A 51 -4.49 1.22 -13.61
C ILE A 51 -4.31 1.14 -12.08
N THR A 52 -3.89 -0.02 -11.57
CA THR A 52 -3.76 -0.22 -10.12
C THR A 52 -2.61 0.59 -9.52
N GLU A 53 -1.47 0.70 -10.19
CA GLU A 53 -0.37 1.59 -9.80
C GLU A 53 -0.82 3.05 -9.80
N SER A 54 -1.59 3.49 -10.81
CA SER A 54 -2.11 4.86 -10.87
C SER A 54 -3.01 5.17 -9.68
N ILE A 55 -3.89 4.25 -9.31
CA ILE A 55 -4.78 4.41 -8.15
C ILE A 55 -3.98 4.37 -6.86
N TYR A 56 -3.01 3.46 -6.72
CA TYR A 56 -2.13 3.37 -5.56
C TYR A 56 -1.32 4.66 -5.36
N ALA A 57 -0.71 5.19 -6.42
CA ALA A 57 0.04 6.43 -6.38
C ALA A 57 -0.82 7.60 -5.90
N ASN A 58 -2.04 7.73 -6.44
CA ASN A 58 -2.92 8.86 -6.12
C ASN A 58 -3.62 8.76 -4.77
N LEU A 59 -4.06 7.56 -4.37
CA LEU A 59 -4.79 7.37 -3.11
C LEU A 59 -3.85 7.11 -1.93
N VAL A 60 -2.77 6.36 -2.13
CA VAL A 60 -1.90 5.95 -1.03
C VAL A 60 -0.67 6.84 -0.95
N CYS A 61 0.13 6.89 -2.02
CA CYS A 61 1.42 7.59 -1.98
C CYS A 61 1.26 9.10 -1.79
N SER A 62 0.33 9.74 -2.49
CA SER A 62 0.03 11.17 -2.30
C SER A 62 -0.37 11.49 -0.86
N SER A 63 -1.24 10.68 -0.26
CA SER A 63 -1.69 10.88 1.12
C SER A 63 -0.58 10.68 2.15
N LEU A 64 0.34 9.73 1.93
CA LEU A 64 1.46 9.47 2.84
C LEU A 64 2.58 10.51 2.74
N THR A 65 2.77 11.12 1.58
CA THR A 65 3.86 12.06 1.34
C THR A 65 3.45 13.53 1.41
N GLY A 66 2.16 13.84 1.20
CA GLY A 66 1.68 15.21 1.04
C GLY A 66 2.09 15.85 -0.29
N GLU A 67 2.67 15.08 -1.22
CA GLU A 67 3.18 15.55 -2.51
C GLU A 67 2.47 14.88 -3.69
N VAL A 68 2.26 15.63 -4.76
CA VAL A 68 1.68 15.14 -6.01
C VAL A 68 2.81 14.81 -7.00
N VAL A 69 3.10 13.52 -7.13
CA VAL A 69 3.46 12.78 -8.35
C VAL A 69 4.91 12.74 -8.86
N SER A 70 5.87 13.60 -8.51
CA SER A 70 7.14 13.57 -9.28
C SER A 70 8.23 12.58 -8.82
N GLU A 71 8.40 12.27 -7.54
CA GLU A 71 9.45 11.32 -7.08
C GLU A 71 9.05 10.61 -5.78
N TYR A 72 8.06 9.71 -5.82
CA TYR A 72 7.76 8.89 -4.66
C TYR A 72 8.97 8.00 -4.34
N GLY A 73 9.65 8.28 -3.24
CA GLY A 73 10.59 7.36 -2.61
C GLY A 73 9.90 6.14 -1.98
N ILE A 74 8.64 5.84 -2.33
CA ILE A 74 7.85 4.72 -1.83
C ILE A 74 7.91 3.57 -2.83
N ALA A 75 8.02 2.33 -2.33
CA ALA A 75 7.92 1.13 -3.15
C ALA A 75 6.64 1.10 -4.00
N LYS A 76 6.79 0.79 -5.30
CA LYS A 76 5.70 0.68 -6.28
C LYS A 76 4.75 -0.48 -5.98
N TYR A 77 3.50 -0.33 -6.39
CA TYR A 77 2.50 -1.40 -6.31
C TYR A 77 2.85 -2.54 -7.25
N ASN A 78 2.65 -3.77 -6.79
CA ASN A 78 2.90 -5.00 -7.52
C ASN A 78 4.34 -5.16 -8.08
N PHE A 79 5.32 -4.45 -7.52
CA PHE A 79 6.72 -4.56 -7.94
C PHE A 79 7.54 -5.38 -6.94
N ASN A 80 8.29 -6.36 -7.45
CA ASN A 80 9.14 -7.22 -6.64
C ASN A 80 10.55 -6.61 -6.49
N TYR A 81 10.81 -5.95 -5.36
CA TYR A 81 12.14 -5.48 -5.00
C TYR A 81 12.92 -6.53 -4.23
N ASN A 82 14.23 -6.67 -4.48
CA ASN A 82 15.09 -7.54 -3.67
C ASN A 82 15.58 -6.87 -2.38
N ASP A 83 15.47 -5.54 -2.30
CA ASP A 83 16.05 -4.72 -1.22
C ASP A 83 15.20 -3.47 -0.97
N TYR A 84 14.80 -3.25 0.28
CA TYR A 84 14.03 -2.09 0.74
C TYR A 84 14.86 -1.11 1.60
N THR A 85 16.17 -1.32 1.70
CA THR A 85 17.08 -0.53 2.56
C THR A 85 17.04 0.96 2.22
N SER A 86 17.05 1.31 0.93
CA SER A 86 17.13 2.70 0.46
C SER A 86 15.79 3.35 0.17
N MET A 87 14.66 2.64 0.25
CA MET A 87 13.33 3.18 -0.07
C MET A 87 12.40 3.27 1.14
N SER A 88 11.41 4.13 1.04
CA SER A 88 10.23 4.10 1.90
C SER A 88 9.30 2.97 1.44
N PHE A 89 8.54 2.38 2.35
CA PHE A 89 7.61 1.31 2.01
C PHE A 89 6.53 1.20 3.07
N ILE A 90 5.48 0.44 2.76
CA ILE A 90 4.44 0.12 3.73
C ILE A 90 4.80 -1.20 4.38
N GLU A 91 5.02 -1.17 5.69
CA GLU A 91 5.26 -2.36 6.49
C GLU A 91 3.94 -3.00 6.90
N VAL A 92 3.89 -4.31 6.82
CA VAL A 92 2.75 -5.14 7.20
C VAL A 92 3.05 -5.84 8.51
N LYS A 93 2.27 -5.55 9.54
CA LYS A 93 2.32 -6.23 10.83
C LYS A 93 1.24 -7.31 10.86
N ASN A 94 1.67 -8.55 11.05
CA ASN A 94 0.76 -9.67 11.25
C ASN A 94 0.56 -9.89 12.75
N LYS A 95 -0.69 -9.80 13.23
CA LYS A 95 -1.03 -10.02 14.65
C LYS A 95 -0.62 -11.40 15.16
N ASP A 96 -0.63 -12.40 14.28
CA ASP A 96 -0.28 -13.78 14.60
C ASP A 96 1.24 -14.01 14.63
N ASN A 97 2.04 -13.08 14.09
CA ASN A 97 3.50 -13.19 14.01
C ASN A 97 4.17 -11.82 14.01
N SER A 98 4.18 -11.17 15.17
CA SER A 98 4.72 -9.82 15.36
C SER A 98 6.24 -9.71 15.25
N GLU A 99 6.96 -10.84 15.31
CA GLU A 99 8.42 -10.84 15.20
C GLU A 99 8.91 -10.69 13.75
N LYS A 100 8.05 -11.01 12.77
CA LYS A 100 8.40 -10.92 11.36
C LYS A 100 8.07 -9.57 10.78
N LYS A 101 8.99 -9.07 9.96
CA LYS A 101 8.84 -7.84 9.21
C LYS A 101 8.46 -8.16 7.77
N PHE A 102 7.43 -7.49 7.27
CA PHE A 102 6.94 -7.67 5.92
C PHE A 102 6.79 -6.32 5.22
N ALA A 103 7.18 -6.22 3.95
CA ALA A 103 6.78 -5.12 3.09
C ALA A 103 5.53 -5.49 2.29
N PHE A 104 4.57 -4.57 2.20
CA PHE A 104 3.43 -4.67 1.31
C PHE A 104 3.90 -4.63 -0.14
N VAL A 105 3.39 -5.54 -0.96
CA VAL A 105 3.67 -5.57 -2.41
C VAL A 105 2.39 -5.32 -3.19
N ALA A 106 1.35 -6.12 -2.97
CA ALA A 106 0.09 -5.98 -3.69
C ALA A 106 -1.07 -6.67 -2.98
N PHE A 107 -2.30 -6.27 -3.31
CA PHE A 107 -3.45 -7.14 -3.10
C PHE A 107 -3.49 -8.24 -4.16
N GLN A 108 -3.86 -9.43 -3.74
CA GLN A 108 -3.84 -10.66 -4.55
C GLN A 108 -5.15 -11.41 -4.41
N SER A 109 -5.48 -12.21 -5.42
CA SER A 109 -6.73 -12.94 -5.50
C SER A 109 -6.48 -14.44 -5.60
N ASN A 110 -6.66 -15.15 -4.49
CA ASN A 110 -6.51 -16.61 -4.45
C ASN A 110 -7.86 -17.30 -4.63
N PHE A 111 -8.86 -16.96 -3.80
CA PHE A 111 -10.19 -17.58 -3.82
C PHE A 111 -11.28 -16.58 -4.22
N SER A 112 -11.17 -15.34 -3.75
CA SER A 112 -12.06 -14.24 -4.12
C SER A 112 -11.24 -12.99 -4.48
N PRO A 113 -11.86 -11.99 -5.14
CA PRO A 113 -11.12 -10.79 -5.55
C PRO A 113 -10.44 -10.12 -4.36
N LEU A 114 -9.12 -9.94 -4.46
CA LEU A 114 -8.28 -9.23 -3.50
C LEU A 114 -8.41 -9.74 -2.06
N ASP A 115 -8.53 -11.05 -1.88
CA ASP A 115 -8.70 -11.73 -0.59
C ASP A 115 -7.40 -11.91 0.21
N SER A 116 -6.27 -11.62 -0.40
CA SER A 116 -4.95 -11.78 0.19
C SER A 116 -4.03 -10.62 -0.14
N VAL A 117 -2.91 -10.58 0.57
CA VAL A 117 -1.86 -9.57 0.42
C VAL A 117 -0.56 -10.29 0.12
N LYS A 118 0.03 -9.98 -1.04
CA LYS A 118 1.42 -10.33 -1.33
C LYS A 118 2.33 -9.45 -0.50
N VAL A 119 3.25 -10.10 0.19
CA VAL A 119 4.24 -9.43 1.02
C VAL A 119 5.64 -9.96 0.72
N ALA A 120 6.64 -9.10 0.92
CA ALA A 120 8.04 -9.49 0.98
C ALA A 120 8.46 -9.66 2.45
N GLU A 121 8.85 -10.87 2.86
CA GLU A 121 9.45 -11.10 4.18
C GLU A 121 10.85 -10.50 4.20
N LEU A 122 11.09 -9.60 5.15
CA LEU A 122 12.34 -8.85 5.26
C LEU A 122 13.22 -9.39 6.39
N ASP A 123 14.52 -9.41 6.15
CA ASP A 123 15.50 -9.63 7.21
C ASP A 123 15.70 -8.36 8.06
N LYS A 124 16.61 -8.44 9.04
CA LYS A 124 16.95 -7.31 9.93
C LYS A 124 17.56 -6.11 9.18
N THR A 125 18.03 -6.31 7.96
CA THR A 125 18.63 -5.28 7.10
C THR A 125 17.64 -4.72 6.06
N ASN A 126 16.39 -5.21 6.03
CA ASN A 126 15.37 -4.91 5.02
C ASN A 126 15.67 -5.50 3.63
N LYS A 127 16.46 -6.56 3.55
CA LYS A 127 16.58 -7.37 2.33
C LYS A 127 15.50 -8.42 2.27
N VAL A 128 15.03 -8.74 1.08
CA VAL A 128 13.99 -9.74 0.88
C VAL A 128 14.54 -11.14 1.08
N VAL A 129 13.92 -11.88 2.00
CA VAL A 129 14.17 -13.30 2.23
C VAL A 129 13.33 -14.14 1.27
N ARG A 130 12.05 -13.79 1.11
CA ARG A 130 11.09 -14.45 0.21
C ARG A 130 9.81 -13.63 0.07
N TYR A 131 9.00 -13.98 -0.93
CA TYR A 131 7.62 -13.51 -1.03
C TYR A 131 6.65 -14.55 -0.49
N THR A 132 5.58 -14.09 0.15
CA THR A 132 4.48 -14.94 0.61
C THR A 132 3.16 -14.17 0.55
N ASN A 133 2.05 -14.88 0.66
CA ASN A 133 0.73 -14.28 0.78
C ASN A 133 0.23 -14.38 2.22
N LEU A 134 -0.40 -13.31 2.70
CA LEU A 134 -1.07 -13.25 4.00
C LEU A 134 -2.56 -12.96 3.79
N LYS A 135 -3.43 -13.39 4.72
CA LYS A 135 -4.84 -13.02 4.72
C LYS A 135 -5.00 -11.59 5.22
N PHE A 136 -5.86 -10.80 4.58
CA PHE A 136 -6.01 -9.36 4.88
C PHE A 136 -6.55 -9.07 6.29
N ASP A 137 -7.48 -9.88 6.80
CA ASP A 137 -8.28 -9.56 8.00
C ASP A 137 -7.47 -9.37 9.30
N ASN A 138 -6.23 -9.89 9.37
CA ASN A 138 -5.38 -9.84 10.56
C ASN A 138 -4.15 -8.91 10.41
N LEU A 139 -4.17 -8.03 9.41
CA LEU A 139 -3.03 -7.19 9.07
C LEU A 139 -3.23 -5.75 9.55
N GLU A 140 -2.16 -5.18 10.07
CA GLU A 140 -2.02 -3.75 10.29
C GLU A 140 -0.93 -3.22 9.37
N PHE A 141 -1.12 -2.02 8.84
CA PHE A 141 -0.20 -1.38 7.92
C PHE A 141 0.35 -0.12 8.58
N VAL A 142 1.66 0.09 8.44
CA VAL A 142 2.33 1.33 8.85
C VAL A 142 3.27 1.78 7.74
N PHE A 143 3.45 3.08 7.60
CA PHE A 143 4.38 3.64 6.63
C PHE A 143 5.77 3.77 7.23
N VAL A 144 6.76 3.14 6.59
CA VAL A 144 8.17 3.27 6.92
C VAL A 144 8.78 4.28 5.97
N LYS A 145 8.90 5.53 6.42
CA LYS A 145 9.51 6.62 5.68
C LYS A 145 11.04 6.54 5.77
N ASN A 146 11.74 6.59 4.64
CA ASN A 146 13.19 6.71 4.60
C ASN A 146 13.60 8.17 4.40
N ILE A 147 14.34 8.72 5.36
CA ILE A 147 14.90 10.06 5.31
C ILE A 147 16.42 9.92 5.40
N ASN A 148 17.10 10.00 4.27
CA ASN A 148 18.57 9.91 4.18
C ASN A 148 19.17 8.68 4.90
N GLY A 149 18.52 7.51 4.77
CA GLY A 149 18.95 6.25 5.39
C GLY A 149 18.37 5.99 6.78
N LYS A 150 17.77 7.00 7.42
CA LYS A 150 17.05 6.83 8.69
C LYS A 150 15.60 6.44 8.41
N LYS A 151 15.10 5.41 9.10
CA LYS A 151 13.71 4.95 9.01
C LYS A 151 12.87 5.58 10.11
N GLU A 152 11.72 6.14 9.72
CA GLU A 152 10.70 6.65 10.64
C GLU A 152 9.38 5.92 10.37
N VAL A 153 8.68 5.51 11.44
CA VAL A 153 7.44 4.74 11.34
C VAL A 153 6.26 5.67 11.61
N ILE A 154 5.32 5.70 10.66
CA ILE A 154 4.14 6.55 10.66
C ILE A 154 2.91 5.65 10.57
N ASP A 155 2.03 5.72 11.56
CA ASP A 155 0.80 4.92 11.62
C ASP A 155 -0.44 5.73 11.17
N SER A 156 -0.47 7.01 11.50
CA SER A 156 -1.57 7.92 11.17
C SER A 156 -1.07 9.16 10.43
N ILE A 157 -1.86 9.61 9.46
CA ILE A 157 -1.67 10.86 8.74
C ILE A 157 -2.83 11.83 9.03
N GLU A 158 -2.51 13.12 9.06
CA GLU A 158 -3.53 14.18 9.09
C GLU A 158 -3.88 14.55 7.65
N VAL A 159 -5.17 14.49 7.33
CA VAL A 159 -5.70 14.85 6.02
C VAL A 159 -6.22 16.29 6.10
N ALA A 160 -5.54 17.20 5.41
CA ALA A 160 -6.06 18.53 5.16
C ALA A 160 -7.09 18.46 4.02
N LEU A 161 -8.31 18.96 4.27
CA LEU A 161 -9.35 19.14 3.25
C LEU A 161 -9.15 20.44 2.47
#